data_AF-A0A3D0YXH5-F1
#
_entry.id   AF-A0A3D0YXH5-F1
#
_cell.length_a   1.000
_cell.length_b   1.000
_cell.length_c   1.000
_cell.angle_alpha   90.00
_cell.angle_beta   90.00
_cell.angle_gamma   90.00
#
_symmetry.space_group_name_H-M   'P 1'
#
loop_
_entity.id
_entity.type
_entity.pdbx_description
1 polymer ?
#
loop_
_entity_poly.entity_id
_entity_poly.type
_entity_poly.pdbx_seq_one_letter_code
_entity_poly.pdbx_strand_id
1 'polypeptide(L)' 'MTKDFALTGVGSALKAASLRFRIIAAVTFGSQVKGLASPSSDLDVLVVAEGINPRRHRRGSSRGPIPSERS' A
#
# COMPACT_ATOMS: atom_id res chain seq x y z
N MET A 1 -8.37 -13.10 -16.49
CA MET A 1 -6.94 -13.48 -16.56
C MET A 1 -5.99 -12.43 -15.96
N THR A 2 -6.47 -11.39 -15.27
CA THR A 2 -5.66 -10.20 -14.88
C THR A 2 -5.30 -10.11 -13.39
N LYS A 3 -5.96 -10.86 -12.50
CA LYS A 3 -5.76 -10.74 -11.04
C LYS A 3 -4.44 -11.37 -10.56
N ASP A 4 -4.02 -12.47 -11.16
CA ASP A 4 -2.85 -13.23 -10.70
C ASP A 4 -1.51 -12.54 -11.02
N PHE A 5 -1.47 -11.75 -12.10
CA PHE A 5 -0.25 -11.10 -12.56
C PHE A 5 0.18 -9.95 -11.62
N ALA A 6 -0.78 -9.13 -11.17
CA ALA A 6 -0.53 -8.02 -10.26
C ALA A 6 -0.05 -8.50 -8.88
N LEU A 7 -0.67 -9.56 -8.36
CA LEU A 7 -0.30 -10.16 -7.07
C LEU A 7 1.11 -10.77 -7.11
N THR A 8 1.44 -11.46 -8.19
CA THR A 8 2.78 -12.07 -8.38
C THR A 8 3.86 -11.00 -8.54
N GLY A 9 3.55 -9.90 -9.23
CA GLY A 9 4.46 -8.77 -9.43
C GLY A 9 4.83 -8.07 -8.13
N VAL A 10 3.85 -7.76 -7.27
CA VAL A 10 4.12 -7.12 -5.96
C VAL A 10 4.93 -8.04 -5.05
N GLY A 11 4.60 -9.32 -4.97
CA GLY A 11 5.38 -10.27 -4.17
C GLY A 11 6.85 -10.33 -4.60
N SER A 12 7.10 -10.29 -5.90
CA SER A 12 8.46 -10.28 -6.46
C SER A 12 9.20 -8.97 -6.17
N ALA A 13 8.51 -7.83 -6.32
CA ALA A 13 9.07 -6.51 -6.03
C ALA A 13 9.43 -6.36 -4.55
N LEU A 14 8.57 -6.82 -3.64
CA LEU A 14 8.82 -6.78 -2.20
C LEU A 14 10.01 -7.66 -1.78
N LYS A 15 10.20 -8.82 -2.43
CA LYS A 15 11.36 -9.70 -2.18
C LYS A 15 12.66 -9.13 -2.73
N ALA A 16 12.62 -8.45 -3.87
CA ALA A 16 13.80 -7.84 -4.49
C ALA A 16 14.20 -6.51 -3.82
N ALA A 17 13.31 -5.90 -3.05
CA ALA A 17 13.57 -4.62 -2.42
C ALA A 17 14.60 -4.74 -1.29
N SER A 18 15.68 -3.97 -1.37
CA SER A 18 16.64 -3.80 -0.28
C SER A 18 16.09 -2.84 0.78
N LEU A 19 15.24 -3.37 1.67
CA LEU A 19 14.56 -2.59 2.71
C LEU A 19 15.38 -2.58 4.02
N ARG A 20 15.32 -1.47 4.75
CA ARG A 20 15.93 -1.33 6.09
C ARG A 20 15.13 -2.01 7.21
N PHE A 21 14.08 -2.73 6.84
CA PHE A 21 13.17 -3.44 7.73
C PHE A 21 12.86 -4.80 7.11
N ARG A 22 12.51 -5.76 7.95
CA ARG A 22 12.21 -7.13 7.52
C ARG A 22 10.71 -7.27 7.29
N ILE A 23 10.30 -7.62 6.08
CA ILE A 23 8.90 -7.97 5.80
C ILE A 23 8.61 -9.35 6.39
N ILE A 24 7.53 -9.46 7.18
CA ILE A 24 7.03 -10.71 7.77
C ILE A 24 5.90 -11.26 6.92
N ALA A 25 4.98 -10.38 6.51
CA ALA A 25 3.83 -10.74 5.70
C ALA A 25 3.38 -9.56 4.82
N ALA A 26 2.73 -9.88 3.70
CA ALA A 26 2.03 -8.91 2.88
C ALA A 26 0.70 -9.51 2.45
N VAL A 27 -0.38 -8.74 2.55
CA VAL A 27 -1.73 -9.15 2.20
C VAL A 27 -2.37 -8.08 1.34
N THR A 28 -2.92 -8.48 0.20
CA THR A 28 -3.73 -7.57 -0.62
C THR A 28 -5.16 -7.52 -0.11
N PHE A 29 -5.74 -6.34 -0.11
CA PHE A 29 -7.13 -6.13 0.31
C PHE A 29 -7.81 -5.13 -0.63
N GLY A 30 -8.99 -4.62 -0.24
CA GLY A 30 -9.65 -3.55 -1.00
C GLY A 30 -10.40 -4.00 -2.25
N SER A 31 -10.61 -3.04 -3.16
CA SER A 31 -11.53 -3.17 -4.31
C SER A 31 -11.07 -4.20 -5.34
N GLN A 32 -9.76 -4.33 -5.55
CA GLN A 32 -9.12 -5.31 -6.45
C GLN A 32 -9.49 -6.74 -6.06
N VAL A 33 -9.33 -7.10 -4.77
CA VAL A 33 -9.66 -8.43 -4.26
C VAL A 33 -11.16 -8.67 -4.24
N LYS A 34 -11.96 -7.62 -3.95
CA LYS A 34 -13.43 -7.69 -3.98
C LYS A 34 -14.03 -7.72 -5.40
N GLY A 35 -13.22 -7.55 -6.45
CA GLY A 35 -13.69 -7.49 -7.83
C GLY A 35 -14.49 -6.23 -8.19
N LEU A 36 -14.33 -5.16 -7.40
CA LEU A 36 -15.00 -3.87 -7.58
C LEU A 36 -14.05 -2.78 -8.09
N ALA A 37 -12.82 -3.15 -8.45
CA ALA A 37 -11.82 -2.22 -8.97
C ALA A 37 -12.18 -1.74 -10.38
N SER A 38 -12.10 -0.43 -10.59
CA SER A 38 -12.07 0.18 -11.92
C SER A 38 -10.66 0.07 -12.54
N PRO A 39 -10.49 0.29 -13.85
CA PRO A 39 -9.17 0.30 -14.49
C PRO A 39 -8.18 1.33 -13.91
N SER A 40 -8.69 2.37 -13.27
CA SER A 40 -7.88 3.41 -12.61
C SER A 40 -7.68 3.16 -11.11
N SER A 41 -8.15 2.03 -10.58
CA SER A 41 -8.04 1.72 -9.16
C SER A 41 -6.63 1.27 -8.81
N ASP A 42 -6.09 1.84 -7.74
CA ASP A 42 -4.84 1.41 -7.13
C ASP A 42 -4.96 0.01 -6.51
N LEU A 43 -3.80 -0.58 -6.17
CA LEU A 43 -3.73 -1.85 -5.45
C LEU A 43 -3.46 -1.60 -3.97
N ASP A 44 -4.39 -2.01 -3.12
CA ASP A 44 -4.23 -1.93 -1.66
C ASP A 44 -3.42 -3.11 -1.12
N VAL A 45 -2.30 -2.82 -0.47
CA VAL A 45 -1.40 -3.81 0.12
C VAL A 45 -1.10 -3.45 1.57
N LEU A 46 -1.39 -4.37 2.48
CA LEU A 46 -1.00 -4.28 3.88
C LEU A 46 0.30 -5.05 4.06
N VAL A 47 1.34 -4.38 4.55
CA VAL A 47 2.64 -5.01 4.84
C VAL A 47 2.87 -5.03 6.34
N VAL A 48 3.10 -6.22 6.87
CA VAL A 48 3.56 -6.44 8.25
C VAL A 48 5.07 -6.59 8.20
N ALA A 49 5.77 -5.75 8.96
CA ALA A 49 7.22 -5.75 8.98
C ALA A 49 7.79 -5.40 10.36
N GLU A 50 8.98 -5.91 10.61
CA GLU A 50 9.78 -5.73 11.82
C GLU A 50 10.93 -4.74 11.56
N GLY A 51 11.27 -3.93 12.57
CA GLY A 51 12.36 -2.96 12.46
C GLY A 51 12.00 -1.70 11.67
N ILE A 52 10.71 -1.45 11.39
CA ILE A 52 10.27 -0.16 10.85
C ILE A 52 10.54 0.93 11.89
N ASN A 53 11.29 1.97 11.50
CA ASN A 53 11.44 3.17 12.34
C ASN A 53 10.17 4.04 12.22
N PRO A 54 9.32 4.11 13.27
CA PRO A 54 8.03 4.79 13.18
C PRO A 54 8.16 6.31 12.95
N ARG A 55 9.29 6.93 13.34
CA ARG A 55 9.48 8.39 13.19
C ARG A 55 9.73 8.82 11.74
N ARG A 56 10.28 7.93 10.90
CA ARG A 56 10.56 8.20 9.48
C ARG A 56 9.40 7.84 8.56
N HIS A 57 8.59 6.86 8.94
CA HIS A 57 7.47 6.39 8.12
C HIS A 57 6.19 7.21 8.29
N ARG A 58 6.11 8.10 9.30
CA ARG A 58 4.93 8.94 9.59
C ARG A 58 4.84 10.24 8.78
N ARG A 59 5.60 10.42 7.69
CA ARG A 59 5.55 11.64 6.88
C ARG A 59 5.47 11.35 5.39
N GLY A 60 4.30 10.90 4.95
CA GLY A 60 3.76 11.22 3.64
C GLY A 60 2.80 12.39 3.80
N SER A 61 3.12 13.52 3.19
CA SER A 61 2.32 14.74 3.16
C SER A 61 0.87 14.44 2.77
N SER A 62 -0.07 14.64 3.71
CA SER A 62 -1.43 15.03 3.33
C SER A 62 -1.31 16.44 2.75
N ARG A 63 -1.23 16.57 1.42
CA ARG A 63 -1.52 17.85 0.77
C ARG A 63 -3.00 18.13 0.94
N GLY A 64 -3.34 19.27 1.54
CA GLY A 64 -4.65 19.89 1.41
C GLY A 64 -5.29 20.31 2.75
N PRO A 65 -5.50 21.62 2.99
CA PRO A 65 -6.24 22.12 4.13
C PRO A 65 -7.74 21.89 3.90
N ILE A 66 -8.51 21.62 4.95
CA ILE A 66 -9.97 21.74 4.91
C ILE A 66 -10.27 23.16 5.42
N PRO A 67 -10.66 24.14 4.59
CA PRO A 67 -11.31 25.33 5.10
C PRO A 67 -12.75 24.92 5.41
N SER A 68 -13.08 24.65 6.67
CA SER A 68 -14.48 24.63 7.09
C SER A 68 -14.88 26.07 7.43
N GLU A 69 -15.84 26.54 6.66
CA GLU A 69 -16.39 27.88 6.62
C GLU A 69 -16.82 28.42 7.98
N ARG A 70 -16.76 29.75 8.06
CA ARG A 70 -17.47 30.56 9.04
C ARG A 70 -18.95 30.17 9.07
N SER A 71 -19.51 30.06 10.26
CA SER A 71 -20.89 30.49 10.59
C SER A 71 -20.94 30.79 12.07
#